data_AF-A0A671MLK4-F1
#
_entry.id   AF-A0A671MLK4-F1
#
_cell.length_a   1.000
_cell.length_b   1.000
_cell.length_c   1.000
_cell.angle_alpha   90.00
_cell.angle_beta   90.00
_cell.angle_gamma   90.00
#
_symmetry.space_group_name_H-M   'P 1'
#
loop_
_entity.id
_entity.type
_entity.pdbx_description
1 polymer ?
#
loop_
_entity_poly.entity_id
_entity_poly.type
_entity_poly.pdbx_seq_one_letter_code
_entity_poly.pdbx_strand_id
1 'polypeptide(L)'
;MSTLFLFPWILLKSISVFEDTDKCCREHDHCKDTIASFSYDHGVFNTNIFTLSHCDCDNRFRRCLLGVNNTMSNLVGYGYFNVLKMRCFEFSQRMQCFHLTQLFSVAEHSHFSENKSNKGKTRP
;
A
#
# COMPACT_ATOMS: atom_id res chain seq x y z
N MET A 1 -9.17 15.67 48.39
CA MET A 1 -7.96 14.82 48.42
C MET A 1 -8.24 13.67 47.46
N SER A 2 -8.32 13.89 46.14
CA SER A 2 -7.18 14.09 45.23
C SER A 2 -6.10 13.08 45.59
N THR A 3 -6.13 11.89 45.01
CA THR A 3 -5.31 11.60 43.82
C THR A 3 -6.05 10.68 42.82
N LEU A 4 -6.68 11.33 41.85
CA LEU A 4 -6.93 10.79 40.52
C LEU A 4 -5.61 10.78 39.72
N PHE A 5 -5.43 9.74 38.91
CA PHE A 5 -4.54 9.66 37.74
C PHE A 5 -3.04 9.93 37.94
N LEU A 6 -2.31 8.93 38.44
CA LEU A 6 -0.99 8.60 37.87
C LEU A 6 -0.92 7.09 37.64
N PHE A 7 -1.88 6.56 36.89
CA PHE A 7 -1.57 5.42 36.04
C PHE A 7 -0.41 5.88 35.13
N PRO A 8 0.72 5.16 35.07
CA PRO A 8 1.81 5.51 34.16
C PRO A 8 1.40 5.18 32.70
N TRP A 9 0.37 5.85 32.20
CA TRP A 9 -0.16 5.79 30.84
C TRP A 9 0.68 6.64 29.85
N ILE A 10 1.96 6.85 30.14
CA ILE A 10 2.92 7.50 29.23
C ILE A 10 4.08 6.55 28.87
N LEU A 11 4.16 5.35 29.46
CA LEU A 11 5.24 4.38 29.21
C LEU A 11 4.87 3.27 28.19
N LEU A 12 3.88 3.51 27.34
CA LEU A 12 3.61 2.68 26.16
C LEU A 12 3.71 3.49 24.85
N LYS A 13 4.59 4.49 24.81
CA LYS A 13 5.14 4.98 23.54
C LYS A 13 6.06 3.86 23.04
N SER A 14 5.49 2.95 22.26
CA SER A 14 6.11 1.78 21.63
C SER A 14 7.63 1.89 21.43
N ILE A 15 8.40 1.37 22.39
CA ILE A 15 9.77 0.94 22.13
C ILE A 15 9.63 -0.38 21.37
N SER A 16 9.38 -0.25 20.06
CA SER A 16 9.38 -1.42 19.19
C SER A 16 10.80 -1.95 19.21
N VAL A 17 10.99 -3.20 19.68
CA VAL A 17 12.28 -3.90 19.69
C VAL A 17 12.90 -3.96 18.28
N PHE A 18 12.07 -3.74 17.26
CA PHE A 18 12.45 -3.68 15.85
C PHE A 18 12.08 -2.31 15.26
N GLU A 19 12.66 -1.24 15.84
CA GLU A 19 12.35 0.14 15.48
C GLU A 19 12.41 0.40 13.98
N ASP A 20 13.42 -0.14 13.29
CA ASP A 20 13.59 0.05 11.84
C ASP A 20 12.55 -0.71 11.02
N THR A 21 12.15 -1.90 11.45
CA THR A 21 11.02 -2.61 10.82
C THR A 21 9.72 -1.83 11.02
N ASP A 22 9.52 -1.28 12.22
CA ASP A 22 8.34 -0.47 12.55
C ASP A 22 8.29 0.83 11.75
N LYS A 23 9.45 1.46 11.49
CA LYS A 23 9.56 2.60 10.56
C LYS A 23 9.05 2.22 9.17
N CYS A 24 9.43 1.06 8.64
CA CYS A 24 8.94 0.58 7.34
C CYS A 24 7.41 0.43 7.33
N CYS A 25 6.83 -0.18 8.38
CA CYS A 25 5.38 -0.36 8.50
C CYS A 25 4.66 0.99 8.61
N ARG A 26 5.15 1.90 9.44
CA ARG A 26 4.57 3.24 9.60
C ARG A 26 4.61 4.05 8.31
N GLU A 27 5.70 3.98 7.54
CA GLU A 27 5.77 4.63 6.23
C GLU A 27 4.75 4.04 5.25
N HIS A 28 4.56 2.71 5.27
CA HIS A 28 3.58 2.02 4.44
C HIS A 28 2.13 2.39 4.80
N ASP A 29 1.80 2.44 6.09
CA ASP A 29 0.47 2.82 6.58
C ASP A 29 0.09 4.26 6.23
N HIS A 30 1.08 5.16 6.10
CA HIS A 30 0.87 6.56 5.67
C HIS A 30 0.91 6.73 4.14
N CYS A 31 0.67 5.67 3.38
CA CYS A 31 0.50 5.79 1.94
C CYS A 31 -0.67 6.73 1.60
N LYS A 32 -0.43 7.71 0.73
CA LYS A 32 -1.43 8.73 0.37
C LYS A 32 -2.63 8.16 -0.36
N ASP A 33 -2.38 7.19 -1.23
CA ASP A 33 -3.38 6.57 -2.09
C ASP A 33 -3.63 5.15 -1.60
N THR A 34 -4.76 4.96 -0.93
CA THR A 34 -5.23 3.67 -0.43
C THR A 34 -6.73 3.54 -0.66
N ILE A 35 -7.22 2.30 -0.78
CA ILE A 35 -8.64 2.00 -0.86
C ILE A 35 -8.93 0.95 0.20
N ALA A 36 -9.69 1.31 1.22
CA ALA A 36 -10.01 0.41 2.32
C ALA A 36 -10.74 -0.85 1.80
N SER A 37 -10.68 -1.90 2.61
CA SER A 37 -11.42 -3.14 2.34
C SER A 37 -12.92 -2.84 2.17
N PHE A 38 -13.52 -3.37 1.10
CA PHE A 38 -14.94 -3.18 0.78
C PHE A 38 -15.40 -1.70 0.70
N SER A 39 -14.53 -0.78 0.34
CA SER A 39 -14.86 0.64 0.14
C SER A 39 -14.76 1.08 -1.32
N TYR A 40 -15.42 2.19 -1.64
CA TYR A 40 -15.34 2.85 -2.94
C TYR A 40 -14.45 4.09 -2.84
N ASP A 41 -13.42 4.17 -3.67
CA ASP A 41 -12.55 5.35 -3.80
C ASP A 41 -11.91 5.38 -5.20
N HIS A 42 -11.41 6.53 -5.64
CA HIS A 42 -10.78 6.73 -6.95
C HIS A 42 -11.61 6.19 -8.15
N GLY A 43 -12.94 6.15 -8.01
CA GLY A 43 -13.85 5.65 -9.04
C GLY A 43 -13.99 4.12 -9.10
N VAL A 44 -13.44 3.37 -8.14
CA VAL A 44 -13.45 1.90 -8.11
C VAL A 44 -13.85 1.34 -6.74
N PHE A 45 -14.45 0.15 -6.73
CA PHE A 45 -14.79 -0.57 -5.50
C PHE A 45 -13.74 -1.63 -5.19
N ASN A 46 -13.13 -1.57 -4.00
CA ASN A 46 -12.21 -2.60 -3.55
C ASN A 46 -12.97 -3.84 -3.08
N THR A 47 -13.01 -4.88 -3.90
CA THR A 47 -13.63 -6.17 -3.55
C THR A 47 -12.77 -7.06 -2.64
N ASN A 48 -11.53 -6.65 -2.36
CA ASN A 48 -10.61 -7.43 -1.54
C ASN A 48 -10.92 -7.23 -0.05
N ILE A 49 -10.67 -8.28 0.73
CA ILE A 49 -10.83 -8.27 2.21
C ILE A 49 -9.77 -7.40 2.90
N PHE A 50 -8.75 -6.96 2.17
CA PHE A 50 -7.65 -6.12 2.67
C PHE A 50 -7.67 -4.76 1.99
N THR A 51 -7.12 -3.76 2.67
CA THR A 51 -6.85 -2.44 2.08
C THR A 51 -5.87 -2.56 0.93
N LEU A 52 -6.22 -1.97 -0.22
CA LEU A 52 -5.32 -1.83 -1.35
C LEU A 52 -4.52 -0.54 -1.19
N SER A 53 -3.20 -0.63 -1.39
CA SER A 53 -2.28 0.52 -1.44
C SER A 53 -1.76 0.73 -2.86
N HIS A 54 -1.26 1.94 -3.15
CA HIS A 54 -0.59 2.17 -4.42
C HIS A 54 0.67 1.30 -4.54
N CYS A 55 0.92 0.69 -5.71
CA CYS A 55 2.03 -0.24 -5.91
C CYS A 55 3.40 0.39 -5.64
N ASP A 56 3.54 1.72 -5.74
CA ASP A 56 4.78 2.39 -5.35
C ASP A 56 5.03 2.38 -3.85
N CYS A 57 3.99 2.44 -3.02
CA CYS A 57 4.10 2.28 -1.57
C CYS A 57 4.58 0.86 -1.24
N ASP A 58 3.98 -0.16 -1.84
CA ASP A 58 4.36 -1.56 -1.60
C ASP A 58 5.79 -1.87 -2.07
N ASN A 59 6.20 -1.28 -3.20
CA ASN A 59 7.57 -1.40 -3.70
C ASN A 59 8.60 -0.70 -2.79
N ARG A 60 8.25 0.43 -2.18
CA ARG A 60 9.10 1.08 -1.16
C ARG A 60 9.12 0.23 0.11
N PHE A 61 7.98 -0.27 0.55
CA PHE A 61 7.87 -1.13 1.72
C PHE A 61 8.72 -2.39 1.59
N ARG A 62 8.65 -3.07 0.45
CA ARG A 62 9.49 -4.24 0.14
C ARG A 62 10.98 -3.90 0.24
N ARG A 63 11.41 -2.78 -0.37
CA ARG A 63 12.81 -2.33 -0.34
C ARG A 63 13.25 -1.97 1.08
N CYS A 64 12.39 -1.32 1.86
CA CYS A 64 12.65 -0.98 3.25
C CYS A 64 12.88 -2.24 4.10
N LEU A 65 11.96 -3.21 4.03
CA LEU A 65 12.08 -4.47 4.79
C LEU A 65 13.33 -5.28 4.41
N LEU A 66 13.66 -5.33 3.11
CA LEU A 66 14.88 -5.96 2.61
C LEU A 66 16.15 -5.21 3.03
N GLY A 67 16.09 -3.88 3.17
CA GLY A 67 17.20 -3.07 3.65
C GLY A 67 17.47 -3.27 5.14
N VAL A 68 16.41 -3.40 5.95
CA VAL A 68 16.51 -3.69 7.39
C VAL A 68 17.03 -5.10 7.66
N ASN A 69 16.56 -6.10 6.89
CA ASN A 69 17.05 -7.48 6.88
C ASN A 69 17.23 -8.13 8.27
N ASN A 70 16.27 -7.96 9.17
CA ASN A 70 16.24 -8.62 10.47
C ASN A 70 15.14 -9.69 10.52
N THR A 71 15.07 -10.46 11.60
CA THR A 71 14.08 -11.53 11.76
C THR A 71 12.64 -11.03 11.56
N MET A 72 12.30 -9.86 12.12
CA MET A 72 10.94 -9.32 12.00
C MET A 72 10.65 -8.72 10.63
N SER A 73 11.60 -8.03 9.99
CA SER A 73 11.39 -7.49 8.65
C SER A 73 11.21 -8.60 7.62
N ASN A 74 11.95 -9.70 7.78
CA ASN A 74 11.81 -10.90 6.96
C ASN A 74 10.46 -11.60 7.20
N LEU A 75 10.01 -11.72 8.46
CA LEU A 75 8.72 -12.30 8.79
C LEU A 75 7.56 -11.47 8.22
N VAL A 76 7.57 -10.14 8.43
CA VAL A 76 6.56 -9.21 7.91
C VAL A 76 6.56 -9.25 6.38
N GLY A 77 7.72 -9.17 5.75
CA GLY A 77 7.84 -9.21 4.30
C GLY A 77 7.32 -10.52 3.71
N TYR A 78 7.67 -11.66 4.30
CA TYR A 78 7.17 -12.96 3.86
C TYR A 78 5.65 -13.07 4.03
N GLY A 79 5.12 -12.65 5.18
CA GLY A 79 3.68 -12.61 5.45
C GLY A 79 2.94 -11.79 4.40
N TYR A 80 3.39 -10.56 4.17
CA TYR A 80 2.74 -9.61 3.26
C TYR A 80 2.82 -10.05 1.78
N PHE A 81 4.03 -10.35 1.28
CA PHE A 81 4.25 -10.56 -0.16
C PHE A 81 4.07 -12.02 -0.62
N ASN A 82 4.24 -13.01 0.27
CA ASN A 82 4.26 -14.42 -0.11
C ASN A 82 3.06 -15.20 0.42
N VAL A 83 2.66 -14.97 1.68
CA VAL A 83 1.53 -15.67 2.32
C VAL A 83 0.21 -15.01 1.92
N LEU A 84 0.04 -13.73 2.27
CA LEU A 84 -1.18 -12.97 1.97
C LEU A 84 -1.26 -12.59 0.49
N LYS A 85 -0.11 -12.53 -0.21
CA LYS A 85 0.00 -12.12 -1.61
C LYS A 85 -0.78 -10.83 -1.86
N MET A 86 -0.51 -9.84 -1.02
CA MET A 86 -1.24 -8.57 -1.04
C MET A 86 -1.27 -7.98 -2.46
N ARG A 87 -2.37 -7.30 -2.75
CA ARG A 87 -2.63 -6.66 -4.02
C ARG A 87 -2.43 -5.16 -3.86
N CYS A 88 -2.00 -4.52 -4.94
CA CYS A 88 -1.78 -3.08 -4.99
C CYS A 88 -2.42 -2.53 -6.26
N PHE A 89 -2.56 -1.21 -6.34
CA PHE A 89 -3.08 -0.57 -7.55
C PHE A 89 -2.13 0.47 -8.12
N GLU A 90 -2.29 0.75 -9.41
CA GLU A 90 -1.65 1.88 -10.07
C GLU A 90 -2.61 2.52 -11.08
N PHE A 91 -2.46 3.82 -11.28
CA PHE A 91 -3.14 4.54 -12.35
C PHE A 91 -2.30 4.45 -13.62
N SER A 92 -2.83 3.78 -14.65
CA SER A 92 -2.21 3.72 -15.97
C SER A 92 -2.94 4.67 -16.90
N GLN A 93 -2.23 5.64 -17.47
CA GLN A 93 -2.79 6.46 -18.54
C GLN A 93 -2.81 5.61 -19.81
N ARG A 94 -4.01 5.36 -20.35
CA ARG A 94 -4.16 4.74 -21.66
C ARG A 94 -4.82 5.75 -22.60
N MET A 95 -4.15 6.01 -23.71
CA MET A 95 -4.78 6.62 -24.88
C MET A 95 -5.74 5.59 -25.47
N GLN A 96 -7.02 5.91 -25.49
CA GLN A 96 -8.02 5.14 -26.22
C GLN A 96 -8.45 5.94 -27.44
N CYS A 97 -8.31 5.32 -28.62
CA CYS A 97 -8.90 5.84 -29.83
C CYS A 97 -10.36 5.42 -29.88
N PHE A 98 -11.27 6.40 -29.89
CA PHE A 98 -12.68 6.17 -30.13
C PHE A 98 -13.02 6.62 -31.55
N HIS A 99 -13.91 5.87 -32.20
CA HIS A 99 -14.39 6.20 -33.54
C HIS A 99 -15.81 6.75 -33.45
N LEU A 100 -15.93 8.08 -33.50
CA LEU A 100 -17.22 8.75 -33.57
C LEU A 100 -17.48 9.14 -35.01
N THR A 101 -18.40 8.43 -35.67
CA THR A 101 -18.98 8.81 -36.96
C THR A 101 -17.95 9.39 -37.94
N GLN A 102 -16.90 8.60 -38.22
CA GLN A 102 -15.82 8.91 -39.17
C GLN A 102 -14.80 9.98 -38.77
N LEU A 103 -14.84 10.45 -37.52
CA LEU A 103 -13.76 11.19 -36.87
C LEU A 103 -13.10 10.29 -35.83
N PHE A 104 -11.79 10.09 -35.97
CA PHE A 104 -10.97 9.51 -34.91
C PHE A 104 -10.70 10.58 -33.85
N SER A 105 -11.14 10.34 -32.62
CA SER A 105 -10.80 11.17 -31.47
C SER A 105 -9.99 10.34 -30.47
N VAL A 106 -8.88 10.91 -30.00
CA VAL A 106 -8.06 10.34 -28.92
C VAL A 106 -8.58 10.92 -27.61
N ALA A 107 -8.95 10.05 -26.68
CA ALA A 107 -9.27 10.45 -25.32
C ALA A 107 -8.23 9.84 -24.36
N GLU A 108 -7.71 10.67 -23.45
CA GLU A 108 -6.82 10.22 -22.37
C GLU A 108 -7.65 9.80 -21.17
N HIS A 109 -7.64 8.50 -20.86
CA HIS A 109 -8.37 7.95 -19.72
C HIS A 109 -7.37 7.32 -18.73
N SER A 110 -7.50 7.68 -17.45
CA SER A 110 -6.80 7.01 -16.36
C SER A 110 -7.48 5.68 -16.05
N HIS A 111 -6.81 4.57 -16.32
CA HIS A 111 -7.28 3.22 -16.03
C HIS A 111 -6.71 2.72 -14.71
N PHE A 112 -7.59 2.32 -13.79
CA PHE A 112 -7.20 1.65 -12.54
C PHE A 112 -6.76 0.22 -12.82
N SER A 113 -5.57 -0.17 -12.36
CA SER A 113 -5.05 -1.52 -12.59
C SER A 113 -4.61 -2.15 -11.27
N GLU A 114 -5.24 -3.27 -10.92
CA GLU A 114 -4.89 -4.04 -9.71
C GLU A 114 -3.83 -5.11 -10.02
N ASN A 115 -2.71 -5.02 -9.32
CA ASN A 115 -1.53 -5.86 -9.50
C ASN A 115 -1.18 -6.64 -8.24
N LYS A 116 -0.33 -7.67 -8.38
CA LYS A 116 0.26 -8.35 -7.21
C LYS A 116 1.40 -7.48 -6.71
N SER A 117 1.50 -7.25 -5.41
CA SER A 117 2.58 -6.45 -4.81
C SER A 117 3.97 -7.07 -4.97
N ASN A 118 4.06 -8.35 -5.36
CA ASN A 118 5.32 -9.04 -5.65
C ASN A 118 5.76 -8.98 -7.11
N LYS A 119 5.01 -8.30 -7.98
CA LYS A 119 5.38 -8.13 -9.39
C LYS A 119 6.50 -7.10 -9.45
N GLY A 120 7.76 -7.55 -9.38
CA GLY A 120 8.91 -6.68 -9.58
C GLY A 120 8.69 -5.85 -10.85
N LYS A 121 8.76 -4.53 -10.74
CA LYS A 121 8.75 -3.62 -11.89
C LYS A 121 9.99 -3.92 -12.73
N THR A 122 9.91 -4.86 -13.67
CA THR A 122 10.64 -4.73 -14.92
C THR A 122 9.85 -3.73 -15.77
N ARG A 123 10.12 -2.45 -15.54
CA ARG A 123 9.82 -1.44 -16.56
C ARG A 123 10.97 -1.53 -17.58
N PRO A 124 10.72 -1.58 -18.90
CA PRO A 124 11.76 -1.43 -19.91
C PRO A 124 12.43 -0.06 -19.81
#